data_AF-A0A0D8Y3S8-F1
#
_entry.id   AF-A0A0D8Y3S8-F1
#
_cell.length_a   1.000
_cell.length_b   1.000
_cell.length_c   1.000
_cell.angle_alpha   90.00
_cell.angle_beta   90.00
_cell.angle_gamma   90.00
#
_symmetry.space_group_name_H-M   'P 1'
#
loop_
_entity.id
_entity.type
_entity.pdbx_description
1 polymer ?
#
loop_
_entity_poly.entity_id
_entity_poly.type
_entity_poly.pdbx_seq_one_letter_code
_entity_poly.pdbx_strand_id
1 'polypeptide(L)'
;MYEWNCFSSTSKQYRNKSTTFQNKENLINREHFGVLQCIGLKEFIPYLELSLSDRSSSIGDKFFEKGCDDVKLHTRQYARRQRNWVKSRLFQRQEIREVPSLKKIDTSDKETFISVGLGVVDQWMNGSDFKEETTGNVENSEDANMIRHCIVCDIIVQGTRNWNKHLIGKRHKKAMRIFGMSML
;
A
#
# COMPACT_ATOMS: atom_id res chain seq x y z
N MET A 1 -19.22 0.53 13.39
CA MET A 1 -18.55 -0.78 13.55
C MET A 1 -19.34 -1.76 12.67
N TYR A 2 -18.98 -1.86 11.39
CA TYR A 2 -19.77 -2.63 10.42
C TYR A 2 -19.26 -4.07 10.37
N GLU A 3 -20.16 -5.02 10.62
CA GLU A 3 -19.92 -6.46 10.58
C GLU A 3 -19.58 -6.91 9.15
N TRP A 4 -18.40 -7.51 9.00
CA TRP A 4 -17.92 -8.11 7.74
C TRP A 4 -18.30 -9.60 7.63
N ASN A 5 -19.51 -9.96 8.08
CA ASN A 5 -20.00 -11.34 8.12
C ASN A 5 -20.33 -11.92 6.72
N CYS A 6 -20.21 -11.12 5.65
CA CYS A 6 -20.57 -11.55 4.29
C CYS A 6 -19.46 -12.30 3.55
N PHE A 7 -18.20 -12.31 4.03
CA PHE A 7 -17.10 -12.98 3.29
C PHE A 7 -16.84 -14.43 3.73
N SER A 8 -17.24 -14.82 4.94
CA SER A 8 -16.92 -16.15 5.51
C SER A 8 -17.91 -17.25 5.09
N SER A 9 -19.18 -16.92 4.83
CA SER A 9 -20.22 -17.88 4.46
C SER A 9 -20.23 -18.22 2.96
N THR A 10 -19.96 -17.23 2.10
CA THR A 10 -19.99 -17.38 0.64
C THR A 10 -18.72 -18.00 0.05
N SER A 11 -17.57 -17.86 0.73
CA SER A 11 -16.26 -18.32 0.24
C SER A 11 -16.10 -19.85 0.24
N LYS A 12 -16.74 -20.57 1.17
CA LYS A 12 -16.75 -22.05 1.20
C LYS A 12 -17.42 -22.66 -0.03
N GLN A 13 -18.38 -21.97 -0.64
CA GLN A 13 -19.15 -22.47 -1.78
C GLN A 13 -18.33 -22.58 -3.08
N TYR A 14 -17.22 -21.84 -3.19
CA TYR A 14 -16.39 -21.79 -4.39
C TYR A 14 -15.16 -22.72 -4.36
N ARG A 15 -15.00 -23.53 -3.30
CA ARG A 15 -13.84 -24.39 -3.06
C ARG A 15 -13.57 -25.42 -4.17
N ASN A 16 -14.62 -25.88 -4.86
CA ASN A 16 -14.56 -27.08 -5.73
C ASN A 16 -14.73 -26.81 -7.24
N LYS A 17 -14.68 -25.55 -7.72
CA LYS A 17 -14.99 -25.21 -9.13
C LYS A 17 -13.81 -24.89 -10.05
N SER A 18 -12.57 -25.22 -9.71
CA SER A 18 -11.42 -24.97 -10.61
C SER A 18 -10.89 -26.27 -11.21
N THR A 19 -11.37 -26.60 -12.41
CA THR A 19 -10.82 -27.69 -13.23
C THR A 19 -9.68 -27.16 -14.09
N THR A 20 -8.48 -27.67 -13.81
CA THR A 20 -7.27 -27.71 -14.67
C THR A 20 -6.70 -26.37 -15.19
N PHE A 21 -5.70 -25.84 -14.47
CA PHE A 21 -4.62 -25.06 -15.07
C PHE A 21 -3.43 -26.01 -15.32
N GLN A 22 -3.36 -26.59 -16.51
CA GLN A 22 -2.15 -27.29 -16.95
C GLN A 22 -1.34 -26.36 -17.84
N ASN A 23 -0.31 -25.72 -17.26
CA ASN A 23 0.86 -25.31 -18.03
C ASN A 23 2.08 -25.32 -17.10
N LYS A 24 2.72 -26.50 -17.07
CA LYS A 24 4.05 -26.71 -16.54
C LYS A 24 5.02 -26.21 -17.60
N GLU A 25 5.61 -25.03 -17.42
CA GLU A 25 7.01 -24.72 -17.78
C GLU A 25 7.43 -23.41 -17.08
N ASN A 26 8.49 -23.50 -16.26
CA ASN A 26 9.31 -22.46 -15.63
C ASN A 26 8.61 -21.17 -15.14
N LEU A 27 8.05 -21.24 -13.93
CA LEU A 27 7.29 -20.20 -13.23
C LEU A 27 8.17 -19.18 -12.46
N ILE A 28 9.30 -18.76 -13.02
CA ILE A 28 10.20 -17.80 -12.33
C ILE A 28 9.58 -16.39 -12.42
N ASN A 29 9.42 -15.69 -11.30
CA ASN A 29 8.90 -14.30 -11.15
C ASN A 29 7.39 -14.06 -11.46
N ARG A 30 6.50 -15.05 -11.28
CA ARG A 30 5.05 -14.90 -11.54
C ARG A 30 4.35 -13.81 -10.72
N GLU A 31 4.75 -13.57 -9.48
CA GLU A 31 4.08 -12.61 -8.58
C GLU A 31 4.23 -11.13 -9.00
N HIS A 32 5.12 -10.85 -9.96
CA HIS A 32 5.52 -9.48 -10.32
C HIS A 32 4.97 -8.98 -11.65
N PHE A 33 4.15 -9.73 -12.40
CA PHE A 33 3.67 -9.30 -13.72
C PHE A 33 2.19 -9.55 -13.98
N GLY A 34 1.54 -8.57 -14.62
CA GLY A 34 0.17 -8.69 -15.14
C GLY A 34 -0.88 -8.97 -14.06
N VAL A 35 -1.89 -9.79 -14.42
CA VAL A 35 -3.02 -10.15 -13.54
C VAL A 35 -2.57 -10.82 -12.23
N LEU A 36 -1.38 -11.41 -12.20
CA LEU A 36 -0.84 -12.07 -11.02
C LEU A 36 -0.42 -11.08 -9.92
N GLN A 37 -0.37 -9.77 -10.21
CA GLN A 37 -0.15 -8.75 -9.18
C GLN A 37 -1.42 -8.39 -8.39
N CYS A 38 -2.60 -8.77 -8.90
CA CYS A 38 -3.90 -8.43 -8.32
C CYS A 38 -4.05 -8.97 -6.89
N ILE A 39 -4.51 -8.10 -5.99
CA ILE A 39 -4.92 -8.49 -4.65
C ILE A 39 -6.18 -9.35 -4.80
N GLY A 40 -6.18 -10.54 -4.19
CA GLY A 40 -7.23 -11.54 -4.31
C GLY A 40 -6.80 -12.79 -5.07
N LEU A 41 -5.78 -12.71 -5.93
CA LEU A 41 -5.23 -13.88 -6.63
C LEU A 41 -3.91 -14.33 -6.02
N LYS A 42 -2.96 -13.40 -5.85
CA LYS A 42 -1.61 -13.75 -5.38
C LYS A 42 -1.58 -14.29 -3.94
N GLU A 43 -2.48 -13.82 -3.09
CA GLU A 43 -2.59 -14.28 -1.70
C GLU A 43 -3.06 -15.73 -1.60
N PHE A 44 -3.72 -16.25 -2.63
CA PHE A 44 -4.16 -17.64 -2.71
C PHE A 44 -3.22 -18.54 -3.50
N ILE A 45 -2.10 -18.04 -4.06
CA ILE A 45 -1.13 -18.87 -4.79
C ILE A 45 -0.71 -20.09 -3.96
N PRO A 46 -0.34 -19.97 -2.66
CA PRO A 46 0.04 -21.15 -1.86
C PRO A 46 -1.08 -22.19 -1.73
N TYR A 47 -2.35 -21.77 -1.68
CA TYR A 47 -3.50 -22.67 -1.67
C TYR A 47 -3.75 -23.30 -3.05
N LEU A 48 -3.58 -22.53 -4.12
CA LEU A 48 -3.78 -22.97 -5.50
C LEU A 48 -2.66 -23.91 -5.98
N GLU A 49 -1.48 -23.85 -5.40
CA GLU A 49 -0.37 -24.77 -5.70
C GLU A 49 -0.52 -26.15 -5.04
N LEU A 50 -1.41 -26.28 -4.04
CA LEU A 50 -1.73 -27.57 -3.43
C LEU A 50 -2.42 -28.51 -4.43
N SER A 51 -2.17 -29.81 -4.25
CA SER A 51 -2.90 -30.87 -4.94
C SER A 51 -4.41 -30.80 -4.58
N LEU A 52 -5.26 -31.39 -5.43
CA LEU A 52 -6.71 -31.36 -5.20
C LEU A 52 -7.12 -32.04 -3.88
N SER A 53 -6.41 -33.11 -3.48
CA SER A 53 -6.63 -33.77 -2.19
C SER A 53 -6.21 -32.88 -1.02
N ASP A 54 -5.05 -32.23 -1.13
CA ASP A 54 -4.52 -31.39 -0.05
C ASP A 54 -5.36 -30.13 0.16
N ARG A 55 -5.99 -29.59 -0.89
CA ARG A 55 -6.93 -28.47 -0.77
C ARG A 55 -8.14 -28.79 0.09
N SER A 56 -8.53 -30.07 0.18
CA SER A 56 -9.65 -30.54 1.03
C SER A 56 -9.19 -31.00 2.42
N SER A 57 -7.89 -30.91 2.71
CA SER A 57 -7.30 -31.25 4.01
C SER A 57 -7.24 -30.02 4.93
N SER A 58 -6.83 -30.26 6.18
CA SER A 58 -6.55 -29.20 7.17
C SER A 58 -5.43 -28.24 6.72
N ILE A 59 -4.48 -28.72 5.91
CA ILE A 59 -3.43 -27.87 5.33
C ILE A 59 -4.05 -26.90 4.31
N GLY A 60 -4.97 -27.40 3.49
CA GLY A 60 -5.75 -26.60 2.56
C GLY A 60 -6.58 -25.53 3.27
N ASP A 61 -7.28 -25.88 4.35
CA ASP A 61 -8.01 -24.92 5.20
C ASP A 61 -7.08 -23.81 5.70
N LYS A 62 -5.92 -24.18 6.24
CA LYS A 62 -4.94 -23.23 6.78
C LYS A 62 -4.45 -22.24 5.72
N PHE A 63 -4.09 -22.71 4.51
CA PHE A 63 -3.64 -21.82 3.44
C PHE A 63 -4.77 -20.95 2.90
N PHE A 64 -5.99 -21.48 2.83
CA PHE A 64 -7.16 -20.72 2.40
C PHE A 64 -7.51 -19.59 3.37
N GLU A 65 -7.54 -19.88 4.67
CA GLU A 65 -7.77 -18.88 5.73
C GLU A 65 -6.68 -17.81 5.72
N LYS A 66 -5.42 -18.21 5.60
CA LYS A 66 -4.30 -17.27 5.45
C LYS A 66 -4.49 -16.35 4.24
N GLY A 67 -4.86 -16.91 3.08
CA GLY A 67 -5.14 -16.12 1.87
C GLY A 67 -6.25 -15.09 2.10
N CYS A 68 -7.32 -15.46 2.81
CA CYS A 68 -8.39 -14.52 3.16
C CYS A 68 -7.89 -13.36 4.03
N ASP A 69 -7.04 -13.63 5.01
CA ASP A 69 -6.48 -12.61 5.89
C ASP A 69 -5.45 -11.72 5.19
N ASP A 70 -4.63 -12.30 4.32
CA ASP A 70 -3.67 -11.59 3.49
C ASP A 70 -4.38 -10.65 2.51
N VAL A 71 -5.51 -11.05 1.91
CA VAL A 71 -6.33 -10.16 1.06
C VAL A 71 -6.81 -8.94 1.83
N LYS A 72 -7.34 -9.14 3.04
CA LYS A 72 -7.80 -8.03 3.90
C LYS A 72 -6.62 -7.11 4.25
N LEU A 73 -5.47 -7.69 4.59
CA LEU A 73 -4.25 -6.94 4.93
C LEU A 73 -3.76 -6.11 3.74
N HIS A 74 -3.57 -6.72 2.58
CA HIS A 74 -3.05 -6.06 1.39
C HIS A 74 -4.04 -5.02 0.86
N THR A 75 -5.34 -5.24 0.94
CA THR A 75 -6.35 -4.23 0.58
C THR A 75 -6.23 -2.98 1.46
N ARG A 76 -6.07 -3.15 2.78
CA ARG A 76 -5.85 -2.00 3.69
C ARG A 76 -4.55 -1.28 3.39
N GLN A 77 -3.47 -2.01 3.12
CA GLN A 77 -2.18 -1.43 2.75
C GLN A 77 -2.26 -0.68 1.42
N TYR A 78 -3.00 -1.21 0.44
CA TYR A 78 -3.21 -0.60 -0.86
C TYR A 78 -3.98 0.71 -0.74
N ALA A 79 -5.10 0.72 -0.01
CA ALA A 79 -5.87 1.95 0.23
C ALA A 79 -5.02 3.03 0.94
N ARG A 80 -4.16 2.64 1.90
CA ARG A 80 -3.19 3.56 2.54
C ARG A 80 -2.16 4.08 1.54
N ARG A 81 -1.61 3.20 0.70
CA ARG A 81 -0.63 3.58 -0.34
C ARG A 81 -1.24 4.54 -1.36
N GLN A 82 -2.47 4.31 -1.81
CA GLN A 82 -3.18 5.21 -2.70
C GLN A 82 -3.34 6.59 -2.07
N ARG A 83 -3.85 6.68 -0.83
CA ARG A 83 -3.99 7.95 -0.11
C ARG A 83 -2.66 8.69 0.03
N ASN A 84 -1.60 7.99 0.39
CA ASN A 84 -0.26 8.57 0.49
C ASN A 84 0.29 9.02 -0.86
N TRP A 85 0.03 8.27 -1.94
CA TRP A 85 0.44 8.64 -3.29
C TRP A 85 -0.28 9.91 -3.74
N VAL A 86 -1.59 10.00 -3.56
CA VAL A 86 -2.36 11.22 -3.87
C VAL A 86 -1.82 12.39 -3.04
N LYS A 87 -1.66 12.22 -1.71
CA LYS A 87 -1.04 13.23 -0.81
C LYS A 87 0.30 13.73 -1.33
N SER A 88 1.21 12.82 -1.62
CA SER A 88 2.61 13.15 -1.93
C SER A 88 2.80 13.63 -3.37
N ARG A 89 1.99 13.14 -4.31
CA ARG A 89 2.16 13.41 -5.74
C ARG A 89 1.30 14.59 -6.17
N LEU A 90 0.05 14.68 -5.72
CA LEU A 90 -0.88 15.70 -6.19
C LEU A 90 -0.98 16.93 -5.26
N PHE A 91 -0.92 16.75 -3.94
CA PHE A 91 -1.00 17.90 -3.02
C PHE A 91 0.37 18.50 -2.77
N GLN A 92 1.31 17.73 -2.20
CA GLN A 92 2.60 18.26 -1.72
C GLN A 92 3.54 18.80 -2.80
N ARG A 93 3.23 18.57 -4.08
CA ARG A 93 4.08 19.01 -5.20
C ARG A 93 3.47 20.17 -6.00
N GLN A 94 2.34 20.73 -5.57
CA GLN A 94 1.68 21.87 -6.23
C GLN A 94 2.62 23.05 -6.50
N GLU A 95 3.54 23.33 -5.56
CA GLU A 95 4.48 24.45 -5.67
C GLU A 95 5.70 24.18 -6.57
N ILE A 96 6.01 22.90 -6.83
CA ILE A 96 7.26 22.49 -7.50
C ILE A 96 7.00 22.02 -8.94
N ARG A 97 5.76 21.67 -9.27
CA ARG A 97 5.37 21.22 -10.60
C ARG A 97 3.90 21.52 -10.86
N GLU A 98 3.56 21.66 -12.13
CA GLU A 98 2.15 21.70 -12.54
C GLU A 98 1.44 20.40 -12.14
N VAL A 99 0.30 20.56 -11.48
CA VAL A 99 -0.60 19.46 -11.14
C VAL A 99 -2.01 19.81 -11.60
N PRO A 100 -2.84 18.80 -11.93
CA PRO A 100 -4.22 19.06 -12.32
C PRO A 100 -5.02 19.73 -11.20
N SER A 101 -6.05 20.47 -11.58
CA SER A 101 -7.08 20.97 -10.68
C SER A 101 -7.60 19.85 -9.78
N LEU A 102 -7.61 20.06 -8.46
CA LEU A 102 -7.91 19.00 -7.51
C LEU A 102 -8.74 19.51 -6.34
N LYS A 103 -9.84 18.82 -6.06
CA LYS A 103 -10.70 19.04 -4.89
C LYS A 103 -10.90 17.73 -4.13
N LYS A 104 -10.75 17.75 -2.81
CA LYS A 104 -11.14 16.60 -1.96
C LYS A 104 -12.65 16.63 -1.72
N ILE A 105 -13.26 15.46 -1.83
CA ILE A 105 -14.65 15.23 -1.46
C ILE A 105 -14.65 14.23 -0.31
N ASP A 106 -15.34 14.55 0.78
CA ASP A 106 -15.59 13.60 1.85
C ASP A 106 -16.65 12.59 1.40
N THR A 107 -16.28 11.32 1.36
CA THR A 107 -17.15 10.21 0.97
C THR A 107 -17.60 9.37 2.16
N SER A 108 -17.39 9.86 3.39
CA SER A 108 -17.81 9.17 4.61
C SER A 108 -19.33 9.09 4.73
N ASP A 109 -20.04 10.10 4.22
CA ASP A 109 -21.50 10.13 4.10
C ASP A 109 -21.92 9.83 2.66
N LYS A 110 -22.69 8.74 2.49
CA LYS A 110 -23.08 8.21 1.18
C LYS A 110 -24.19 9.02 0.52
N GLU A 111 -24.97 9.76 1.31
CA GLU A 111 -26.13 10.49 0.79
C GLU A 111 -25.72 11.87 0.24
N THR A 112 -24.67 12.47 0.80
CA THR A 112 -24.32 13.86 0.52
C THR A 112 -23.15 14.02 -0.46
N PHE A 113 -22.25 13.04 -0.58
CA PHE A 113 -21.04 13.22 -1.39
C PHE A 113 -21.31 13.43 -2.89
N ILE A 114 -22.43 12.88 -3.42
CA ILE A 114 -22.79 13.02 -4.83
C ILE A 114 -23.18 14.48 -5.15
N SER A 115 -24.07 15.07 -4.37
CA SER A 115 -24.52 16.46 -4.60
C SER A 115 -23.37 17.45 -4.42
N VAL A 116 -22.49 17.22 -3.44
CA VAL A 116 -21.25 17.98 -3.27
C VAL A 116 -20.35 17.85 -4.51
N GLY A 117 -20.17 16.63 -5.02
CA GLY A 117 -19.37 16.37 -6.21
C GLY A 117 -19.91 17.06 -7.47
N LEU A 118 -21.23 17.04 -7.67
CA LEU A 118 -21.86 17.74 -8.79
C LEU A 118 -21.63 19.26 -8.71
N GLY A 119 -21.80 19.85 -7.53
CA GLY A 119 -21.53 21.29 -7.35
C GLY A 119 -20.08 21.67 -7.62
N VAL A 120 -19.12 20.80 -7.30
CA VAL A 120 -17.70 20.99 -7.64
C VAL A 120 -17.49 20.96 -9.16
N VAL A 121 -18.14 20.03 -9.86
CA VAL A 121 -18.07 19.94 -11.33
C VAL A 121 -18.67 21.19 -11.98
N ASP A 122 -19.84 21.65 -11.53
CA ASP A 122 -20.47 22.86 -12.07
C ASP A 122 -19.59 24.09 -11.90
N GLN A 123 -18.96 24.26 -10.72
CA GLN A 123 -18.01 25.35 -10.48
C GLN A 123 -16.80 25.28 -11.42
N TRP A 124 -16.24 24.08 -11.62
CA TRP A 124 -15.12 23.86 -12.53
C TRP A 124 -15.49 24.17 -13.99
N MET A 125 -16.65 23.71 -14.45
CA MET A 125 -17.17 23.99 -15.80
C MET A 125 -17.39 25.50 -16.03
N ASN A 126 -17.68 26.26 -14.97
CA ASN A 126 -17.78 27.72 -14.99
C ASN A 126 -16.42 28.45 -14.87
N GLY A 127 -15.31 27.73 -14.94
CA GLY A 127 -13.96 28.29 -14.96
C GLY A 127 -13.26 28.39 -13.60
N SER A 128 -13.84 27.81 -12.54
CA SER A 128 -13.16 27.75 -11.23
C SER A 128 -12.01 26.75 -11.27
N ASP A 129 -10.84 27.13 -10.72
CA ASP A 129 -9.73 26.21 -10.49
C ASP A 129 -9.63 25.85 -9.00
N PHE A 130 -9.33 24.59 -8.70
CA PHE A 130 -9.19 24.08 -7.35
C PHE A 130 -7.74 23.75 -7.02
N LYS A 131 -7.26 24.40 -5.97
CA LYS A 131 -6.02 24.06 -5.27
C LYS A 131 -6.37 23.73 -3.82
N GLU A 132 -5.65 22.77 -3.28
CA GLU A 132 -5.93 22.20 -1.98
C GLU A 132 -4.75 22.48 -1.06
N GLU A 133 -5.00 23.09 0.09
CA GLU A 133 -3.94 23.52 0.99
C GLU A 133 -3.05 22.35 1.42
N THR A 134 -1.74 22.58 1.33
CA THR A 134 -0.73 21.62 1.78
C THR A 134 -0.46 21.83 3.26
N THR A 135 -1.05 20.99 4.10
CA THR A 135 -0.71 20.96 5.53
C THR A 135 0.58 20.16 5.75
N GLY A 136 1.72 20.85 5.75
CA GLY A 136 2.99 20.32 6.24
C GLY A 136 4.23 21.08 5.76
N ASN A 137 5.26 21.12 6.60
CA ASN A 137 6.60 21.56 6.20
C ASN A 137 7.11 20.68 5.06
N VAL A 138 7.13 21.24 3.86
CA VAL A 138 7.80 20.66 2.70
C VAL A 138 9.30 20.79 2.97
N GLU A 139 10.02 19.65 3.02
CA GLU A 139 11.48 19.70 3.08
C GLU A 139 12.00 20.29 1.77
N ASN A 140 13.00 21.18 1.85
CA ASN A 140 13.66 21.70 0.67
C ASN A 140 14.18 20.53 -0.19
N SER A 141 14.07 20.65 -1.51
CA SER A 141 14.39 19.59 -2.47
C SER A 141 15.83 19.10 -2.34
N GLU A 142 16.78 19.98 -2.01
CA GLU A 142 18.18 19.64 -1.76
C GLU A 142 18.35 18.71 -0.55
N ASP A 143 17.72 19.06 0.57
CA ASP A 143 17.74 18.26 1.79
C ASP A 143 17.07 16.91 1.63
N ALA A 144 16.00 16.84 0.83
CA ALA A 144 15.28 15.60 0.54
C ALA A 144 16.09 14.66 -0.39
N ASN A 145 16.93 15.21 -1.27
CA ASN A 145 17.71 14.45 -2.24
C ASN A 145 19.08 14.02 -1.73
N MET A 146 19.55 14.55 -0.60
CA MET A 146 20.83 14.21 0.02
C MET A 146 20.93 12.71 0.35
N ILE A 147 22.01 12.04 -0.07
CA ILE A 147 22.26 10.63 0.22
C ILE A 147 23.35 10.53 1.29
N ARG A 148 23.10 9.77 2.36
CA ARG A 148 24.05 9.56 3.47
C ARG A 148 24.21 8.07 3.75
N HIS A 149 25.43 7.61 4.00
CA HIS A 149 25.71 6.23 4.41
C HIS A 149 25.96 6.17 5.91
N CYS A 150 25.23 5.29 6.59
CA CYS A 150 25.52 4.97 7.99
C CYS A 150 26.43 3.75 8.04
N ILE A 151 27.69 3.96 8.40
CA ILE A 151 28.70 2.89 8.51
C ILE A 151 28.31 1.88 9.60
N VAL A 152 27.72 2.34 10.71
CA VAL A 152 27.36 1.49 11.87
C VAL A 152 26.23 0.51 11.54
N CYS A 153 25.29 0.92 10.70
CA CYS A 153 24.16 0.08 10.29
C CYS A 153 24.35 -0.54 8.91
N ASP A 154 25.41 -0.14 8.21
CA ASP A 154 25.67 -0.38 6.80
C ASP A 154 24.44 -0.18 5.90
N ILE A 155 23.85 1.02 5.97
CA ILE A 155 22.70 1.38 5.13
C ILE A 155 22.88 2.75 4.48
N ILE A 156 22.33 2.90 3.29
CA ILE A 156 22.18 4.17 2.59
C ILE A 156 20.81 4.77 2.95
N VAL A 157 20.79 6.02 3.38
CA VAL A 157 19.60 6.77 3.75
C VAL A 157 19.51 8.02 2.90
N GLN A 158 18.37 8.20 2.25
CA GLN A 158 18.07 9.38 1.45
C GLN A 158 17.24 10.39 2.24
N GLY A 159 17.66 11.65 2.24
CA GLY A 159 17.01 12.79 2.86
C GLY A 159 17.52 13.07 4.28
N THR A 160 17.78 14.34 4.58
CA THR A 160 18.25 14.81 5.91
C THR A 160 17.29 14.40 7.03
N ARG A 161 15.96 14.47 6.82
CA ARG A 161 14.99 14.05 7.83
C ARG A 161 15.00 12.55 8.11
N ASN A 162 15.14 11.73 7.07
CA ASN A 162 15.22 10.28 7.23
C ASN A 162 16.53 9.89 7.92
N TRP A 163 17.62 10.58 7.61
CA TRP A 163 18.89 10.43 8.32
C TRP A 163 18.75 10.72 9.82
N ASN A 164 18.16 11.85 10.18
CA ASN A 164 17.97 12.20 11.60
C ASN A 164 17.07 11.19 12.33
N LYS A 165 16.00 10.71 11.68
CA LYS A 165 15.14 9.64 12.21
C LYS A 165 15.90 8.31 12.38
N HIS A 166 16.79 8.00 11.45
CA HIS A 166 17.63 6.82 11.53
C HIS A 166 18.55 6.88 12.76
N LEU A 167 19.26 7.99 12.97
CA LEU A 167 20.20 8.18 14.09
C LEU A 167 19.52 8.01 15.46
N ILE A 168 18.31 8.57 15.64
CA ILE A 168 17.56 8.44 16.90
C ILE A 168 16.86 7.08 17.06
N GLY A 169 16.83 6.28 16.00
CA GLY A 169 16.09 5.02 15.89
C GLY A 169 16.66 3.91 16.77
N LYS A 170 15.77 3.03 17.26
CA LYS A 170 16.14 1.91 18.14
C LYS A 170 17.19 0.99 17.53
N ARG A 171 17.09 0.72 16.21
CA ARG A 171 18.06 -0.12 15.48
C ARG A 171 19.45 0.49 15.49
N HIS A 172 19.58 1.77 15.16
CA HIS A 172 20.86 2.47 15.14
C HIS A 172 21.47 2.54 16.55
N LYS A 173 20.68 2.92 17.56
CA LYS A 173 21.11 2.93 18.97
C LYS A 173 21.61 1.56 19.45
N LYS A 174 20.94 0.48 19.04
CA LYS A 174 21.38 -0.90 19.36
C LYS A 174 22.70 -1.23 18.66
N ALA A 175 22.85 -0.89 17.38
CA ALA A 175 24.06 -1.12 16.63
C ALA A 175 25.26 -0.35 17.23
N MET A 176 25.08 0.93 17.59
CA MET A 176 26.10 1.73 18.28
C MET A 176 26.62 1.07 19.57
N ARG A 177 25.72 0.48 20.37
CA ARG A 177 26.09 -0.23 21.60
C ARG A 177 26.91 -1.50 21.33
N ILE A 178 26.62 -2.21 20.24
CA ILE A 178 27.33 -3.43 19.85
C ILE A 178 28.71 -3.09 19.27
N PHE A 179 28.80 -2.01 18.49
CA PHE A 179 30.05 -1.54 17.87
C PHE A 179 30.99 -0.79 18.83
N GLY A 180 30.65 -0.65 20.11
CA GLY A 180 31.56 -0.10 21.14
C GLY A 180 31.88 1.39 21.01
N MET A 181 31.17 2.15 20.17
CA MET A 181 31.38 3.59 20.02
C MET A 181 30.54 4.34 21.07
N SER A 182 31.16 4.77 22.17
CA SER A 182 30.59 5.77 23.07
C SER A 182 30.56 7.13 22.38
N MET A 183 29.42 7.84 22.43
CA MET A 183 29.34 9.25 22.02
C MET A 183 30.41 10.06 22.76
N LEU A 184 31.33 10.67 22.01
CA LEU A 184 31.95 11.94 22.38
C LEU A 184 31.11 13.06 21.78
#